data_AF-H9FJ22-F1
#
_entry.id   AF-H9FJ22-F1
#
_cell.length_a   1.000
_cell.length_b   1.000
_cell.length_c   1.000
_cell.angle_alpha   90.00
_cell.angle_beta   90.00
_cell.angle_gamma   90.00
#
_symmetry.space_group_name_H-M   'P 1'
#
loop_
_entity.id
_entity.type
_entity.pdbx_description
1 polymer ?
#
loop_
_entity_poly.entity_id
_entity_poly.type
_entity_poly.pdbx_seq_one_letter_code
_entity_poly.pdbx_strand_id
1 'polypeptide(L)'
;KTFSLDKDIVTNVSPRIIRGTTSGPMYGPGQSSFLNIELISEKTAAYWCQSVTELKADFPDNIVIASIMCSYNKNDWMELAKKSEDSGADALELNLSCPHGMGERGMGLACGQDPELVRNICRWVRQAVQIPFFAKLTPNVTDIVSIARAAKEGGADGVTATNTVSGLMGLKSDGTPWPAVGIAKRTTYGG
;
A
#
# COMPACT_ATOMS: atom_id res chain seq x y z
N LYS A 1 -8.90 1.41 1.72
CA LYS A 1 -7.80 1.76 0.78
C LYS A 1 -6.70 2.44 1.59
N THR A 2 -5.43 2.32 1.22
CA THR A 2 -4.35 3.04 1.91
C THR A 2 -4.53 4.55 1.77
N PHE A 3 -4.37 5.32 2.84
CA PHE A 3 -4.39 6.79 2.82
C PHE A 3 -3.16 7.38 3.53
N SER A 4 -2.93 8.67 3.35
CA SER A 4 -1.76 9.41 3.84
C SER A 4 -2.17 10.77 4.41
N LEU A 5 -1.20 11.52 4.94
CA LEU A 5 -1.38 12.93 5.30
C LEU A 5 -1.68 13.77 4.04
N ASP A 6 -2.31 14.93 4.24
CA ASP A 6 -2.74 15.82 3.14
C ASP A 6 -1.56 16.32 2.28
N LYS A 7 -0.38 16.49 2.90
CA LYS A 7 0.85 16.87 2.17
C LYS A 7 1.32 15.80 1.18
N ASP A 8 0.88 14.56 1.36
CA ASP A 8 1.24 13.40 0.55
C ASP A 8 0.10 12.99 -0.41
N ILE A 9 -0.86 13.89 -0.66
CA ILE A 9 -1.97 13.63 -1.59
C ILE A 9 -1.47 13.23 -2.98
N VAL A 10 -2.20 12.30 -3.59
CA VAL A 10 -1.88 11.72 -4.90
C VAL A 10 -2.99 11.97 -5.90
N THR A 11 -2.65 11.89 -7.18
CA THR A 11 -3.60 11.88 -8.29
C THR A 11 -3.30 10.66 -9.16
N ASN A 12 -4.30 9.80 -9.35
CA ASN A 12 -4.19 8.63 -10.20
C ASN A 12 -4.14 9.03 -11.68
N VAL A 13 -3.51 8.17 -12.47
CA VAL A 13 -3.60 8.24 -13.95
C VAL A 13 -4.69 7.31 -14.47
N SER A 14 -4.99 7.39 -15.76
CA SER A 14 -5.88 6.47 -16.46
C SER A 14 -5.42 6.21 -17.90
N PRO A 15 -5.54 4.98 -18.42
CA PRO A 15 -6.00 3.75 -17.75
C PRO A 15 -4.97 3.22 -16.74
N ARG A 16 -5.41 2.47 -15.72
CA ARG A 16 -4.52 2.05 -14.62
C ARG A 16 -4.73 0.65 -14.05
N ILE A 17 -5.81 -0.06 -14.40
CA ILE A 17 -6.03 -1.46 -14.02
C ILE A 17 -6.38 -2.22 -15.28
N ILE A 18 -5.69 -3.33 -15.53
CA ILE A 18 -5.85 -4.14 -16.74
C ILE A 18 -5.91 -5.63 -16.40
N ARG A 19 -6.52 -6.42 -17.28
CA ARG A 19 -6.55 -7.88 -17.17
C ARG A 19 -5.16 -8.50 -17.32
N GLY A 20 -4.99 -9.68 -16.73
CA GLY A 20 -3.83 -10.52 -16.91
C GLY A 20 -3.73 -11.14 -18.30
N THR A 21 -2.50 -11.36 -18.77
CA THR A 21 -2.16 -12.19 -19.95
C THR A 21 -1.62 -13.56 -19.54
N THR A 22 -1.60 -13.85 -18.24
CA THR A 22 -0.98 -15.02 -17.61
C THR A 22 -1.66 -16.35 -17.94
N SER A 23 -2.90 -16.32 -18.44
CA SER A 23 -3.68 -17.50 -18.86
C SER A 23 -4.14 -17.43 -20.32
N GLY A 24 -3.40 -16.69 -21.16
CA GLY A 24 -3.71 -16.56 -22.59
C GLY A 24 -4.91 -15.64 -22.88
N PRO A 25 -5.55 -15.76 -24.05
CA PRO A 25 -6.59 -14.85 -24.52
C PRO A 25 -7.98 -15.17 -23.97
N MET A 26 -8.10 -15.42 -22.66
CA MET A 26 -9.37 -15.69 -21.97
C MET A 26 -9.98 -14.41 -21.38
N TYR A 27 -11.20 -14.07 -21.79
CA TYR A 27 -11.91 -12.87 -21.37
C TYR A 27 -13.12 -13.22 -20.48
N GLY A 28 -13.63 -12.22 -19.75
CA GLY A 28 -14.78 -12.40 -18.87
C GLY A 28 -14.39 -12.99 -17.51
N PRO A 29 -15.16 -13.94 -16.97
CA PRO A 29 -15.02 -14.39 -15.59
C PRO A 29 -13.66 -15.06 -15.33
N GLY A 30 -13.21 -15.03 -14.07
CA GLY A 30 -12.05 -15.80 -13.62
C GLY A 30 -10.73 -15.37 -14.25
N GLN A 31 -10.50 -14.06 -14.44
CA GLN A 31 -9.19 -13.57 -14.86
C GLN A 31 -8.10 -14.06 -13.88
N SER A 32 -7.07 -14.73 -14.41
CA SER A 32 -6.02 -15.37 -13.60
C SER A 32 -5.12 -14.38 -12.86
N SER A 33 -5.04 -13.14 -13.36
CA SER A 33 -4.38 -12.03 -12.69
C SER A 33 -4.91 -10.70 -13.21
N PHE A 34 -4.49 -9.62 -12.55
CA PHE A 34 -4.61 -8.25 -13.02
C PHE A 34 -3.24 -7.59 -12.90
N LEU A 35 -3.06 -6.46 -13.58
CA LEU A 35 -1.97 -5.54 -13.30
C LEU A 35 -2.54 -4.15 -13.07
N ASN A 36 -2.00 -3.47 -12.07
CA ASN A 36 -2.35 -2.10 -11.76
C ASN A 36 -1.11 -1.19 -11.64
N ILE A 37 -1.31 0.08 -11.99
CA ILE A 37 -0.41 1.22 -11.72
C ILE A 37 -1.15 2.27 -10.87
N GLU A 38 -2.06 1.79 -10.00
CA GLU A 38 -2.85 2.64 -9.13
C GLU A 38 -2.04 3.05 -7.90
N LEU A 39 -2.23 4.29 -7.44
CA LEU A 39 -1.60 4.82 -6.25
C LEU A 39 -2.46 4.50 -4.99
N ILE A 40 -2.12 5.15 -3.89
CA ILE A 40 -2.95 5.16 -2.68
C ILE A 40 -4.28 5.92 -2.92
N SER A 41 -5.10 6.07 -1.89
CA SER A 41 -6.34 6.83 -1.93
C SER A 41 -6.13 8.27 -2.41
N GLU A 42 -7.00 8.75 -3.31
CA GLU A 42 -7.12 10.17 -3.67
C GLU A 42 -7.99 10.96 -2.68
N LYS A 43 -8.70 10.26 -1.77
CA LYS A 43 -9.43 10.86 -0.66
C LYS A 43 -8.51 11.10 0.53
N THR A 44 -8.78 12.20 1.25
CA THR A 44 -7.98 12.70 2.39
C THR A 44 -8.04 11.78 3.60
N ALA A 45 -7.10 11.97 4.54
CA ALA A 45 -7.16 11.29 5.84
C ALA A 45 -8.44 11.64 6.61
N ALA A 46 -8.90 12.89 6.53
CA ALA A 46 -10.13 13.34 7.20
C ALA A 46 -11.35 12.51 6.76
N TYR A 47 -11.48 12.27 5.44
CA TYR A 47 -12.53 11.39 4.91
C TYR A 47 -12.44 9.98 5.52
N TRP A 48 -11.25 9.37 5.51
CA TRP A 48 -11.11 8.00 5.99
C TRP A 48 -11.30 7.87 7.50
N CYS A 49 -10.77 8.79 8.30
CA CYS A 49 -10.98 8.80 9.74
C CYS A 49 -12.48 8.93 10.08
N GLN A 50 -13.19 9.86 9.43
CA GLN A 50 -14.64 9.98 9.64
C GLN A 50 -15.38 8.69 9.24
N SER A 51 -15.05 8.11 8.08
CA SER A 51 -15.66 6.86 7.63
C SER A 51 -15.37 5.67 8.55
N VAL A 52 -14.19 5.60 9.16
CA VAL A 52 -13.89 4.54 10.15
C VAL A 52 -14.77 4.71 11.39
N THR A 53 -14.93 5.93 11.89
CA THR A 53 -15.82 6.21 13.03
C THR A 53 -17.27 5.81 12.73
N GLU A 54 -17.78 6.17 11.55
CA GLU A 54 -19.13 5.79 11.10
C GLU A 54 -19.28 4.27 10.99
N LEU A 55 -18.32 3.59 10.34
CA LEU A 55 -18.35 2.13 10.19
C LEU A 55 -18.29 1.40 11.52
N LYS A 56 -17.48 1.86 12.48
CA LYS A 56 -17.38 1.22 13.80
C LYS A 56 -18.58 1.49 14.70
N ALA A 57 -19.28 2.61 14.50
CA ALA A 57 -20.55 2.87 15.16
C ALA A 57 -21.66 1.93 14.65
N ASP A 58 -21.76 1.77 13.33
CA ASP A 58 -22.83 0.98 12.69
C ASP A 58 -22.55 -0.53 12.71
N PHE A 59 -21.28 -0.92 12.70
CA PHE A 59 -20.83 -2.31 12.59
C PHE A 59 -19.79 -2.66 13.67
N PRO A 60 -20.18 -2.66 14.97
CA PRO A 60 -19.23 -2.81 16.09
C PRO A 60 -18.47 -4.14 16.06
N ASP A 61 -19.12 -5.22 15.62
CA ASP A 61 -18.55 -6.57 15.58
C ASP A 61 -17.68 -6.84 14.33
N ASN A 62 -17.73 -5.95 13.33
CA ASN A 62 -16.93 -6.08 12.13
C ASN A 62 -15.60 -5.34 12.28
N ILE A 63 -14.50 -6.05 12.02
CA ILE A 63 -13.15 -5.49 12.12
C ILE A 63 -12.88 -4.52 10.96
N VAL A 64 -12.44 -3.31 11.30
CA VAL A 64 -12.00 -2.27 10.37
C VAL A 64 -10.53 -1.96 10.62
N ILE A 65 -9.70 -2.22 9.61
CA ILE A 65 -8.25 -1.97 9.65
C ILE A 65 -7.93 -0.75 8.79
N ALA A 66 -7.37 0.30 9.40
CA ALA A 66 -6.94 1.50 8.68
C ALA A 66 -5.56 1.26 8.02
N SER A 67 -5.54 1.20 6.69
CA SER A 67 -4.28 1.09 5.94
C SER A 67 -3.68 2.49 5.73
N ILE A 68 -2.45 2.70 6.17
CA ILE A 68 -1.79 4.01 6.15
C ILE A 68 -0.38 3.96 5.52
N MET A 69 0.06 5.09 4.98
CA MET A 69 1.39 5.25 4.39
C MET A 69 1.91 6.67 4.59
N CYS A 70 3.18 6.79 4.99
CA CYS A 70 3.91 8.05 5.06
C CYS A 70 5.30 7.91 4.42
N SER A 71 5.94 9.04 4.15
CA SER A 71 7.39 9.11 3.89
C SER A 71 8.20 8.56 5.07
N TYR A 72 9.50 8.29 4.89
CA TYR A 72 10.39 7.86 5.98
C TYR A 72 10.66 9.02 6.95
N ASN A 73 9.64 9.42 7.68
CA ASN A 73 9.62 10.51 8.63
C ASN A 73 8.89 10.06 9.90
N LYS A 74 9.59 10.14 11.03
CA LYS A 74 9.05 9.71 12.32
C LYS A 74 7.76 10.42 12.70
N ASN A 75 7.72 11.75 12.59
CA ASN A 75 6.59 12.56 13.02
C ASN A 75 5.35 12.24 12.18
N ASP A 76 5.53 12.05 10.88
CA ASP A 76 4.43 11.73 9.96
C ASP A 76 3.78 10.39 10.27
N TRP A 77 4.60 9.35 10.52
CA TRP A 77 4.09 8.04 10.91
C TRP A 77 3.35 8.08 12.24
N MET A 78 3.92 8.77 13.24
CA MET A 78 3.29 8.91 14.55
C MET A 78 1.96 9.70 14.47
N GLU A 79 1.94 10.79 13.71
CA GLU A 79 0.75 11.63 13.52
C GLU A 79 -0.38 10.84 12.84
N LEU A 80 -0.09 10.21 11.69
CA LEU A 80 -1.11 9.50 10.92
C LEU A 80 -1.61 8.25 11.64
N ALA A 81 -0.72 7.52 12.31
CA ALA A 81 -1.11 6.36 13.12
C ALA A 81 -2.03 6.79 14.26
N LYS A 82 -1.70 7.88 14.97
CA LYS A 82 -2.53 8.36 16.08
C LYS A 82 -3.90 8.85 15.60
N LYS A 83 -3.97 9.62 14.50
CA LYS A 83 -5.23 10.01 13.85
C LYS A 83 -6.10 8.81 13.46
N SER A 84 -5.47 7.72 13.04
CA SER A 84 -6.16 6.50 12.63
C SER A 84 -6.68 5.71 13.84
N GLU A 85 -5.90 5.61 14.92
CA GLU A 85 -6.37 5.03 16.19
C GLU A 85 -7.52 5.83 16.79
N ASP A 86 -7.40 7.17 16.83
CA ASP A 86 -8.42 8.06 17.40
C ASP A 86 -9.75 8.01 16.62
N SER A 87 -9.73 7.53 15.37
CA SER A 87 -10.96 7.30 14.58
C SER A 87 -11.76 6.07 15.02
N GLY A 88 -11.20 5.22 15.90
CA GLY A 88 -11.81 3.98 16.36
C GLY A 88 -11.41 2.73 15.57
N ALA A 89 -10.38 2.81 14.71
CA ALA A 89 -9.90 1.64 13.96
C ALA A 89 -9.50 0.49 14.92
N ASP A 90 -9.89 -0.74 14.61
CA ASP A 90 -9.55 -1.90 15.44
C ASP A 90 -8.06 -2.25 15.34
N ALA A 91 -7.44 -1.96 14.20
CA ALA A 91 -6.03 -2.13 13.95
C ALA A 91 -5.54 -1.22 12.81
N LEU A 92 -4.21 -1.13 12.64
CA LEU A 92 -3.58 -0.48 11.50
C LEU A 92 -2.89 -1.48 10.56
N GLU A 93 -2.85 -1.16 9.26
CA GLU A 93 -1.99 -1.84 8.29
C GLU A 93 -0.98 -0.84 7.70
N LEU A 94 0.31 -1.05 7.95
CA LEU A 94 1.37 -0.18 7.44
C LEU A 94 1.72 -0.61 6.02
N ASN A 95 1.35 0.23 5.04
CA ASN A 95 1.69 -0.03 3.65
C ASN A 95 3.13 0.40 3.37
N LEU A 96 4.06 -0.56 3.46
CA LEU A 96 5.48 -0.36 3.20
C LEU A 96 5.86 -0.77 1.78
N SER A 97 4.90 -0.94 0.87
CA SER A 97 5.11 -1.79 -0.31
C SER A 97 4.55 -1.23 -1.61
N CYS A 98 4.10 0.04 -1.65
CA CYS A 98 3.65 0.68 -2.89
C CYS A 98 4.77 0.64 -3.96
N PRO A 99 4.64 -0.15 -5.04
CA PRO A 99 5.74 -0.42 -5.97
C PRO A 99 5.91 0.65 -7.05
N HIS A 100 4.96 1.59 -7.18
CA HIS A 100 4.83 2.45 -8.35
C HIS A 100 4.83 3.92 -7.95
N GLY A 101 5.70 4.74 -8.57
CA GLY A 101 5.73 6.19 -8.44
C GLY A 101 6.13 6.76 -7.07
N MET A 102 6.31 5.90 -6.06
CA MET A 102 6.63 6.32 -4.68
C MET A 102 8.10 6.14 -4.30
N GLY A 103 8.86 5.33 -5.04
CA GLY A 103 10.29 5.14 -4.81
C GLY A 103 11.09 6.45 -4.91
N GLU A 104 10.74 7.31 -5.86
CA GLU A 104 11.36 8.64 -6.04
C GLU A 104 11.08 9.60 -4.87
N ARG A 105 10.06 9.32 -4.06
CA ARG A 105 9.69 10.08 -2.85
C ARG A 105 10.15 9.41 -1.55
N GLY A 106 10.92 8.32 -1.62
CA GLY A 106 11.36 7.56 -0.44
C GLY A 106 10.18 6.90 0.32
N MET A 107 9.13 6.52 -0.39
CA MET A 107 7.90 5.92 0.15
C MET A 107 7.67 4.51 -0.41
N GLY A 108 6.87 3.72 0.31
CA GLY A 108 6.43 2.39 -0.16
C GLY A 108 7.60 1.43 -0.33
N LEU A 109 7.75 0.85 -1.52
CA LEU A 109 8.73 -0.19 -1.84
C LEU A 109 10.16 0.16 -1.40
N ALA A 110 10.55 1.43 -1.47
CA ALA A 110 11.87 1.89 -1.02
C ALA A 110 12.13 1.59 0.46
N CYS A 111 11.09 1.63 1.31
CA CYS A 111 11.19 1.28 2.72
C CYS A 111 10.99 -0.22 2.97
N GLY A 112 10.05 -0.86 2.28
CA GLY A 112 9.69 -2.26 2.51
C GLY A 112 10.73 -3.30 2.07
N GLN A 113 11.78 -2.87 1.36
CA GLN A 113 12.90 -3.72 0.95
C GLN A 113 14.10 -3.66 1.90
N ASP A 114 14.09 -2.73 2.86
CA ASP A 114 15.17 -2.54 3.82
C ASP A 114 14.72 -2.92 5.25
N PRO A 115 15.27 -3.99 5.85
CA PRO A 115 14.95 -4.39 7.22
C PRO A 115 15.13 -3.28 8.26
N GLU A 116 16.12 -2.39 8.11
CA GLU A 116 16.35 -1.30 9.05
C GLU A 116 15.22 -0.27 9.01
N LEU A 117 14.81 0.14 7.81
CA LEU A 117 13.71 1.10 7.63
C LEU A 117 12.39 0.53 8.16
N VAL A 118 12.09 -0.74 7.85
CA VAL A 118 10.88 -1.42 8.36
C VAL A 118 10.87 -1.47 9.89
N ARG A 119 11.99 -1.85 10.52
CA ARG A 119 12.11 -1.91 11.99
C ARG A 119 11.86 -0.53 12.61
N ASN A 120 12.44 0.52 12.03
CA ASN A 120 12.31 1.88 12.54
C ASN A 120 10.87 2.42 12.42
N ILE A 121 10.22 2.20 11.26
CA ILE A 121 8.83 2.59 11.06
C ILE A 121 7.92 1.89 12.08
N CYS A 122 8.06 0.56 12.23
CA CYS A 122 7.26 -0.19 13.20
C CYS A 122 7.50 0.32 14.63
N ARG A 123 8.75 0.65 14.98
CA ARG A 123 9.09 1.21 16.29
C ARG A 123 8.42 2.56 16.54
N TRP A 124 8.36 3.44 15.54
CA TRP A 124 7.69 4.73 15.66
C TRP A 124 6.19 4.57 15.83
N VAL A 125 5.56 3.70 15.03
CA VAL A 125 4.12 3.42 15.14
C VAL A 125 3.80 2.79 16.49
N ARG A 126 4.58 1.81 16.96
CA ARG A 126 4.37 1.19 18.28
C ARG A 126 4.43 2.19 19.43
N GLN A 127 5.26 3.23 19.32
CA GLN A 127 5.33 4.32 20.31
C GLN A 127 4.12 5.27 20.25
N ALA A 128 3.41 5.33 19.12
CA ALA A 128 2.33 6.28 18.90
C ALA A 128 0.94 5.72 19.23
N VAL A 129 0.74 4.41 19.07
CA VAL A 129 -0.58 3.77 19.23
C VAL A 129 -0.54 2.59 20.20
N GLN A 130 -1.69 2.24 20.76
CA GLN A 130 -1.91 1.08 21.62
C GLN A 130 -2.65 -0.06 20.92
N ILE A 131 -3.48 0.26 19.91
CA ILE A 131 -4.13 -0.78 19.07
C ILE A 131 -3.09 -1.63 18.31
N PRO A 132 -3.45 -2.85 17.89
CA PRO A 132 -2.57 -3.69 17.08
C PRO A 132 -2.25 -3.06 15.72
N PHE A 133 -1.07 -3.35 15.18
CA PHE A 133 -0.75 -3.01 13.80
C PHE A 133 0.05 -4.10 13.08
N PHE A 134 -0.17 -4.18 11.77
CA PHE A 134 0.43 -5.17 10.89
C PHE A 134 1.28 -4.48 9.82
N ALA A 135 2.50 -4.97 9.56
CA ALA A 135 3.33 -4.48 8.47
C ALA A 135 3.01 -5.24 7.16
N LYS A 136 2.60 -4.53 6.10
CA LYS A 136 2.31 -5.14 4.79
C LYS A 136 3.56 -5.27 3.92
N LEU A 137 4.02 -6.50 3.76
CA LEU A 137 5.31 -6.81 3.14
C LEU A 137 5.20 -6.89 1.62
N THR A 138 6.22 -6.41 0.91
CA THR A 138 6.35 -6.65 -0.53
C THR A 138 6.93 -8.04 -0.79
N PRO A 139 6.47 -8.79 -1.82
CA PRO A 139 7.11 -10.02 -2.23
C PRO A 139 8.40 -9.76 -3.05
N ASN A 140 8.66 -8.51 -3.43
CA ASN A 140 9.77 -8.13 -4.32
C ASN A 140 11.08 -7.93 -3.53
N VAL A 141 11.47 -8.92 -2.73
CA VAL A 141 12.69 -8.94 -1.91
C VAL A 141 13.35 -10.31 -2.00
N THR A 142 14.67 -10.36 -1.80
CA THR A 142 15.43 -11.63 -1.81
C THR A 142 15.06 -12.52 -0.63
N ASP A 143 14.94 -11.94 0.57
CA ASP A 143 14.59 -12.66 1.79
C ASP A 143 13.48 -11.91 2.55
N ILE A 144 12.23 -12.32 2.33
CA ILE A 144 11.06 -11.74 3.02
C ILE A 144 11.05 -12.04 4.52
N VAL A 145 11.72 -13.10 4.97
CA VAL A 145 11.81 -13.45 6.40
C VAL A 145 12.62 -12.40 7.14
N SER A 146 13.66 -11.85 6.53
CA SER A 146 14.43 -10.73 7.10
C SER A 146 13.57 -9.49 7.38
N ILE A 147 12.67 -9.15 6.44
CA ILE A 147 11.74 -8.02 6.57
C ILE A 147 10.68 -8.31 7.64
N ALA A 148 10.09 -9.51 7.63
CA ALA A 148 9.10 -9.92 8.62
C ALA A 148 9.69 -9.90 10.05
N ARG A 149 10.94 -10.36 10.20
CA ARG A 149 11.66 -10.31 11.48
C ARG A 149 11.89 -8.88 11.93
N ALA A 150 12.31 -7.99 11.04
CA ALA A 150 12.49 -6.58 11.34
C ALA A 150 11.19 -5.90 11.78
N ALA A 151 10.06 -6.18 11.13
CA ALA A 151 8.76 -5.68 11.55
C ALA A 151 8.42 -6.13 12.97
N LYS A 152 8.60 -7.42 13.27
CA LYS A 152 8.40 -7.99 14.61
C LYS A 152 9.31 -7.34 15.66
N GLU A 153 10.60 -7.17 15.37
CA GLU A 153 11.57 -6.50 16.25
C GLU A 153 11.25 -5.02 16.47
N GLY A 154 10.60 -4.37 15.50
CA GLY A 154 10.07 -3.01 15.63
C GLY A 154 8.78 -2.93 16.45
N GLY A 155 8.17 -4.06 16.82
CA GLY A 155 6.97 -4.12 17.64
C GLY A 155 5.65 -4.27 16.87
N ALA A 156 5.69 -4.67 15.60
CA ALA A 156 4.47 -5.05 14.88
C ALA A 156 3.84 -6.30 15.49
N ASP A 157 2.51 -6.31 15.59
CA ASP A 157 1.73 -7.43 16.13
C ASP A 157 1.59 -8.58 15.13
N GLY A 158 1.86 -8.30 13.85
CA GLY A 158 1.97 -9.30 12.80
C GLY A 158 2.35 -8.68 11.46
N VAL A 159 2.20 -9.46 10.39
CA VAL A 159 2.51 -9.03 9.03
C VAL A 159 1.39 -9.42 8.07
N THR A 160 1.12 -8.56 7.09
CA THR A 160 0.32 -8.93 5.92
C THR A 160 1.28 -9.38 4.83
N ALA A 161 1.28 -10.68 4.51
CA ALA A 161 2.08 -11.27 3.44
C ALA A 161 1.15 -11.73 2.30
N THR A 162 1.19 -11.15 1.09
CA THR A 162 2.08 -10.07 0.60
C THR A 162 1.31 -9.00 -0.16
N ASN A 163 2.00 -7.91 -0.53
CA ASN A 163 1.55 -6.99 -1.58
C ASN A 163 1.77 -7.60 -2.97
N THR A 164 1.55 -6.81 -4.01
CA THR A 164 1.66 -7.19 -5.42
C THR A 164 3.10 -7.49 -5.87
N VAL A 165 3.22 -8.36 -6.88
CA VAL A 165 4.49 -8.69 -7.54
C VAL A 165 4.74 -7.69 -8.65
N SER A 166 5.92 -7.07 -8.66
CA SER A 166 6.29 -6.08 -9.68
C SER A 166 6.39 -6.74 -11.05
N GLY A 167 5.79 -6.12 -12.07
CA GLY A 167 5.83 -6.68 -13.42
C GLY A 167 5.34 -5.75 -14.52
N LEU A 168 5.40 -6.26 -15.75
CA LEU A 168 4.82 -5.64 -16.94
C LEU A 168 3.92 -6.68 -17.62
N MET A 169 2.65 -6.37 -17.81
CA MET A 169 1.68 -7.40 -18.25
C MET A 169 1.86 -7.77 -19.72
N GLY A 170 2.28 -6.83 -20.55
CA GLY A 170 2.57 -7.09 -21.95
C GLY A 170 2.62 -5.83 -22.80
N LEU A 171 3.09 -6.04 -24.01
CA LEU A 171 3.10 -5.06 -25.10
C LEU A 171 2.18 -5.55 -26.21
N LYS A 172 1.63 -4.63 -26.99
CA LYS A 172 0.97 -4.92 -28.25
C LYS A 172 2.00 -5.26 -29.33
N SER A 173 1.52 -5.71 -30.49
CA SER A 173 2.38 -6.03 -31.63
C SER A 173 3.19 -4.84 -32.18
N ASP A 174 2.73 -3.61 -31.94
CA ASP A 174 3.44 -2.37 -32.31
C ASP A 174 4.44 -1.91 -31.23
N GLY A 175 4.66 -2.72 -30.18
CA GLY A 175 5.52 -2.40 -29.05
C GLY A 175 4.90 -1.47 -28.01
N THR A 176 3.68 -0.97 -28.22
CA THR A 176 3.02 -0.09 -27.23
C THR A 176 2.56 -0.89 -26.00
N PRO A 177 2.74 -0.37 -24.78
CA PRO A 177 2.36 -1.09 -23.57
C PRO A 177 0.84 -1.13 -23.36
N TRP A 178 0.40 -2.01 -22.47
CA TRP A 178 -0.91 -1.92 -21.85
C TRP A 178 -0.76 -2.12 -20.33
N PRO A 179 -1.20 -1.16 -19.47
CA PRO A 179 -1.86 0.10 -19.80
C PRO A 179 -0.93 1.11 -20.51
N ALA A 180 -1.51 1.96 -21.34
CA ALA A 180 -0.82 3.06 -22.04
C ALA A 180 -1.46 4.40 -21.65
N VAL A 181 -0.68 5.29 -21.04
CA VAL A 181 -1.11 6.57 -20.47
C VAL A 181 -0.63 7.73 -21.34
N GLY A 182 -1.54 8.67 -21.61
CA GLY A 182 -1.28 9.90 -22.37
C GLY A 182 -1.00 9.68 -23.87
N ILE A 183 -0.78 10.78 -24.59
CA ILE A 183 -0.55 10.78 -26.05
C ILE A 183 0.68 9.94 -26.42
N ALA A 184 1.73 10.01 -25.60
CA ALA A 184 2.96 9.25 -25.79
C ALA A 184 2.84 7.76 -25.43
N LYS A 185 1.65 7.26 -25.05
CA LYS A 185 1.36 5.86 -24.71
C LYS A 185 2.36 5.25 -23.72
N ARG A 186 2.71 6.00 -22.68
CA ARG A 186 3.73 5.59 -21.71
C ARG A 186 3.16 4.61 -20.68
N THR A 187 4.03 3.86 -20.04
CA THR A 187 3.69 3.02 -18.89
C THR A 187 4.82 3.03 -17.88
N THR A 188 4.59 2.42 -16.74
CA THR A 188 5.60 2.07 -15.74
C THR A 188 5.37 0.61 -15.33
N TYR A 189 6.29 0.02 -14.57
CA TYR A 189 6.02 -1.27 -13.95
C TYR A 189 4.75 -1.17 -13.10
N GLY A 190 3.94 -2.22 -13.14
CA GLY A 190 2.72 -2.38 -12.35
C GLY A 190 2.87 -3.52 -11.35
N GLY A 191 1.76 -3.86 -10.70
CA GLY A 191 1.68 -4.95 -9.72
C GLY A 191 0.37 -5.70 -9.79
#